data_AF-A0A0U0TLU2-F1
#
_entry.id   AF-A0A0U0TLU2-F1
#
_cell.length_a   1.000
_cell.length_b   1.000
_cell.length_c   1.000
_cell.angle_alpha   90.00
_cell.angle_beta   90.00
_cell.angle_gamma   90.00
#
_symmetry.space_group_name_H-M   'P 1'
#
loop_
_entity.id
_entity.type
_entity.pdbx_description
1 polymer ?
#
loop_
_entity_poly.entity_id
_entity_poly.type
_entity_poly.pdbx_seq_one_letter_code
_entity_poly.pdbx_strand_id
1 'polypeptide(L)'
;MERLYKTSWRFAPFLWQEIEEGILPALYAAATPQADGGAFYGPRGRYEVAGGGVREAKVPAAARNDADSKRLWEVSEQLTGVSYPKSR
;
A
#
# COMPACT_ATOMS: atom_id res chain seq x y z
N MET A 1 1.81 1.03 -28.39
CA MET A 1 1.77 1.25 -26.92
C MET A 1 2.70 2.37 -26.47
N GLU A 2 3.96 2.41 -26.92
CA GLU A 2 4.94 3.43 -26.51
C GLU A 2 4.51 4.90 -26.72
N ARG A 3 3.84 5.19 -27.84
CA ARG A 3 3.37 6.55 -28.15
C ARG A 3 2.20 6.99 -27.25
N LEU A 4 1.35 6.06 -26.82
CA LEU A 4 0.27 6.32 -25.85
C LEU A 4 0.84 6.55 -24.45
N TYR A 5 1.82 5.72 -24.04
CA TYR A 5 2.56 5.89 -22.79
C TYR A 5 3.22 7.28 -22.69
N LYS A 6 4.06 7.65 -23.66
CA LYS A 6 4.74 8.96 -23.69
C LYS A 6 3.77 10.14 -23.69
N THR A 7 2.65 9.99 -24.41
CA THR A 7 1.61 11.02 -24.44
C THR A 7 0.93 11.14 -23.07
N SER A 8 0.55 10.01 -22.47
CA SER A 8 -0.08 10.00 -21.14
C SER A 8 0.85 10.52 -20.04
N TRP A 9 2.15 10.23 -20.11
CA TRP A 9 3.16 10.76 -19.18
C TRP A 9 3.23 12.29 -19.24
N ARG A 10 3.13 12.87 -20.45
CA ARG A 10 3.22 14.32 -20.63
C ARG A 10 2.00 15.07 -20.08
N PHE A 11 0.82 14.48 -20.16
CA PHE A 11 -0.43 15.14 -19.78
C PHE A 11 -0.95 14.71 -18.40
N ALA A 12 -0.56 13.54 -17.91
CA ALA A 12 -0.96 12.99 -16.63
C ALA A 12 0.18 12.21 -15.96
N PRO A 13 1.33 12.84 -15.66
CA PRO A 13 2.50 12.16 -15.08
C PRO A 13 2.19 11.51 -13.72
N PHE A 14 1.23 12.07 -12.98
CA PHE A 14 0.77 11.59 -11.68
C PHE A 14 0.00 10.26 -11.71
N LEU A 15 -0.29 9.70 -12.88
CA LEU A 15 -0.89 8.36 -13.01
C LEU A 15 0.17 7.26 -13.09
N TRP A 16 1.44 7.63 -13.17
CA TRP A 16 2.53 6.71 -13.41
C TRP A 16 3.61 6.90 -12.35
N GLN A 17 4.29 5.81 -12.00
CA GLN A 17 5.47 5.84 -11.13
C GLN A 17 6.62 5.15 -11.85
N GLU A 18 7.81 5.76 -11.76
CA GLU A 18 9.04 5.01 -12.01
C GLU A 18 9.30 4.04 -10.85
N ILE A 19 10.06 2.98 -11.10
CA ILE A 19 10.30 1.90 -10.13
C ILE A 19 10.88 2.45 -8.82
N GLU A 20 11.84 3.38 -8.94
CA GLU A 20 12.52 4.02 -7.82
C GLU A 20 11.56 4.82 -6.94
N GLU A 21 10.52 5.41 -7.51
CA GLU A 21 9.51 6.14 -6.74
C GLU A 21 8.45 5.21 -6.14
N GLY A 22 8.05 4.18 -6.89
CA GLY A 22 7.02 3.23 -6.46
C GLY A 22 7.45 2.37 -5.26
N ILE A 23 8.75 2.15 -5.09
CA ILE A 23 9.28 1.36 -3.97
C ILE A 23 9.40 2.15 -2.66
N LEU A 24 9.37 3.49 -2.71
CA LEU A 24 9.60 4.33 -1.53
C LEU A 24 8.67 4.06 -0.35
N PRO A 25 7.34 3.86 -0.52
CA PRO A 25 6.45 3.59 0.61
C PRO A 25 6.80 2.28 1.35
N ALA A 26 7.19 1.24 0.61
CA ALA A 26 7.59 -0.03 1.18
C ALA A 26 8.92 0.09 1.95
N LEU A 27 9.91 0.80 1.38
CA LEU A 27 11.18 1.07 2.06
C LEU A 27 10.98 1.91 3.33
N TYR A 28 10.12 2.92 3.25
CA TYR A 28 9.77 3.75 4.41
C TYR A 28 9.17 2.88 5.52
N ALA A 29 8.15 2.09 5.22
CA ALA A 29 7.50 1.21 6.19
C ALA A 29 8.46 0.17 6.81
N ALA A 30 9.43 -0.31 6.04
CA ALA A 30 10.36 -1.35 6.47
C ALA A 30 11.57 -0.84 7.27
N ALA A 31 12.08 0.35 6.94
CA ALA A 31 13.41 0.77 7.37
C ALA A 31 13.46 2.05 8.20
N THR A 32 12.40 2.88 8.19
CA THR A 32 12.44 4.16 8.91
C THR A 32 12.04 3.97 10.37
N PRO A 33 12.77 4.55 11.34
CA PRO A 33 12.38 4.48 12.76
C PRO A 33 11.12 5.31 13.08
N GLN A 34 10.65 6.12 12.14
CA GLN A 34 9.42 6.91 12.24
C GLN A 34 8.17 6.16 11.73
N ALA A 35 8.32 4.93 11.23
CA ALA A 35 7.16 4.14 10.79
C ALA A 35 6.47 3.50 12.00
N ASP A 36 5.15 3.62 12.01
CA ASP A 36 4.27 3.04 13.00
C ASP A 36 3.82 1.64 12.55
N GLY A 37 3.83 0.69 13.49
CA GLY A 37 3.33 -0.66 13.25
C GLY A 37 1.83 -0.65 12.91
N GLY A 38 1.44 -1.35 11.85
CA GLY A 38 0.05 -1.43 11.39
C GLY A 38 -0.43 -0.21 10.58
N ALA A 39 0.42 0.80 10.37
CA ALA A 39 0.09 1.92 9.50
C ALA A 39 0.12 1.52 8.02
N PHE A 40 -0.61 2.29 7.19
CA PHE A 40 -0.66 2.11 5.74
C PHE A 40 0.01 3.31 5.06
N TYR A 41 1.08 3.08 4.30
CA TYR A 41 1.88 4.13 3.66
C TYR A 41 1.70 4.13 2.15
N GLY A 42 1.72 5.33 1.57
CA GLY A 42 1.61 5.52 0.12
C GLY A 42 2.21 6.84 -0.37
N PRO A 43 2.19 7.08 -1.70
CA PRO A 43 2.64 8.33 -2.29
C PRO A 43 1.88 9.54 -1.75
N ARG A 44 2.56 10.67 -1.60
CA ARG A 44 1.96 11.95 -1.16
C ARG A 44 1.19 12.67 -2.28
N GLY A 45 1.44 12.32 -3.54
CA GLY A 45 0.81 13.00 -4.66
C GLY A 45 -0.67 12.69 -4.82
N ARG A 46 -1.22 13.11 -5.96
CA ARG A 46 -2.67 13.12 -6.16
C ARG A 46 -3.27 11.73 -6.04
N TYR A 47 -4.36 11.64 -5.28
CA TYR A 47 -5.08 10.40 -5.02
C TYR A 47 -4.21 9.26 -4.46
N GLU A 48 -3.06 9.57 -3.86
CA GLU A 48 -2.10 8.58 -3.35
C GLU A 48 -1.55 7.67 -4.46
N VAL A 49 -1.51 8.15 -5.71
CA VAL A 49 -1.10 7.37 -6.89
C VAL A 49 0.38 7.50 -7.20
N ALA A 50 0.93 8.73 -7.21
CA ALA A 50 2.32 8.95 -7.62
C ALA A 50 2.93 10.25 -7.09
N GLY A 51 4.25 10.23 -6.87
CA GLY A 51 5.08 11.40 -6.61
C GLY A 51 4.92 12.02 -5.22
N GLY A 52 5.75 13.03 -4.94
CA GLY A 52 5.67 13.85 -3.71
C GLY A 52 6.24 13.21 -2.44
N GLY A 53 6.88 12.05 -2.54
CA GLY A 53 7.43 11.30 -1.40
C GLY A 53 6.38 10.40 -0.71
N VAL A 54 6.68 9.96 0.51
CA VAL A 54 5.85 9.01 1.28
C VAL A 54 5.05 9.74 2.37
N ARG A 55 3.82 9.29 2.60
CA ARG A 55 3.01 9.66 3.77
C ARG A 55 2.13 8.50 4.20
N GLU A 56 1.53 8.61 5.39
CA GLU A 56 0.41 7.74 5.75
C GLU A 56 -0.76 7.97 4.78
N ALA A 57 -1.21 6.87 4.18
CA ALA A 57 -2.24 6.81 3.16
C ALA A 57 -3.60 6.43 3.78
N LYS A 58 -4.68 6.76 3.06
CA LYS A 58 -6.02 6.47 3.54
C LYS A 58 -6.34 5.00 3.36
N VAL A 59 -6.48 4.27 4.47
CA VAL A 59 -7.00 2.90 4.46
C VAL A 59 -8.41 2.88 3.84
N PRO A 60 -8.67 2.05 2.80
CA PRO A 60 -10.00 1.92 2.20
C PRO A 60 -11.07 1.53 3.23
N ALA A 61 -12.30 2.04 3.10
CA ALA A 61 -13.36 1.79 4.08
C ALA A 61 -13.66 0.29 4.27
N ALA A 62 -13.65 -0.48 3.18
CA ALA A 62 -13.86 -1.94 3.22
C ALA A 62 -12.76 -2.68 4.01
N ALA A 63 -11.55 -2.13 4.07
CA ALA A 63 -10.44 -2.72 4.81
C ALA A 63 -10.47 -2.39 6.32
N ARG A 64 -11.48 -1.63 6.79
CA ARG A 64 -11.64 -1.23 8.21
C ARG A 64 -12.66 -2.07 8.97
N ASN A 65 -13.21 -3.12 8.35
CA ASN A 65 -14.16 -4.00 9.02
C ASN A 65 -13.41 -5.09 9.79
N ASP A 66 -13.40 -4.98 11.12
CA ASP A 66 -12.71 -5.93 12.00
C ASP A 66 -13.28 -7.35 11.91
N ALA A 67 -14.59 -7.49 11.67
CA ALA A 67 -15.23 -8.80 11.52
C ALA A 67 -14.75 -9.50 10.24
N ASP A 68 -14.63 -8.76 9.15
CA ASP A 68 -14.11 -9.27 7.88
C ASP A 68 -12.63 -9.62 8.00
N SER A 69 -11.83 -8.76 8.64
CA SER A 69 -10.40 -9.01 8.90
C SER A 69 -10.19 -10.28 9.73
N LYS A 70 -10.97 -10.47 10.80
CA LYS A 70 -10.91 -11.67 11.64
C LYS A 70 -11.32 -12.92 10.85
N ARG A 71 -12.42 -12.84 10.11
CA ARG A 71 -12.90 -13.96 9.29
C ARG A 71 -11.88 -14.34 8.22
N LEU A 72 -11.28 -13.36 7.56
CA LEU A 72 -10.24 -13.56 6.56
C LEU A 72 -9.05 -14.32 7.17
N TRP A 73 -8.57 -13.89 8.34
CA TRP A 73 -7.48 -14.57 9.04
C TRP A 73 -7.81 -16.03 9.36
N GLU A 74 -8.99 -16.30 9.93
CA GLU A 74 -9.45 -17.65 10.26
C GLU A 74 -9.51 -18.55 9.00
N VAL A 75 -9.98 -18.03 7.87
CA VAL A 75 -9.97 -18.78 6.59
C VAL A 75 -8.54 -19.02 6.12
N SER A 76 -7.66 -18.02 6.19
CA SER A 76 -6.26 -18.15 5.78
C SER A 76 -5.54 -19.24 6.58
N GLU A 77 -5.73 -19.29 7.90
CA GLU A 77 -5.17 -20.36 8.75
C GLU A 77 -5.72 -21.74 8.35
N GLN A 78 -7.03 -21.86 8.13
CA GLN A 78 -7.66 -23.11 7.68
C GLN A 78 -7.14 -23.60 6.32
N LEU A 79 -6.99 -22.69 5.36
CA LEU A 79 -6.55 -23.01 4.00
C LEU A 79 -5.06 -23.36 3.92
N THR A 80 -4.24 -22.75 4.78
CA THR A 80 -2.78 -22.97 4.77
C THR A 80 -2.32 -24.04 5.78
N GLY A 81 -3.16 -24.39 6.76
CA GLY A 81 -2.79 -25.26 7.87
C GLY A 81 -1.80 -24.63 8.86
N VAL A 82 -1.49 -23.32 8.69
CA VAL A 82 -0.64 -22.55 9.60
C VAL A 82 -1.52 -21.93 10.68
N SER A 83 -1.06 -21.95 11.93
CA SER A 83 -1.74 -21.30 13.05
C SER A 83 -0.80 -20.35 13.77
N TYR A 84 -1.30 -19.18 14.16
CA TYR A 84 -0.58 -18.21 14.95
C TYR A 84 -1.01 -18.26 16.43
N PRO A 85 -0.11 -17.97 17.38
CA PRO A 85 -0.50 -17.78 18.77
C PRO A 85 -1.52 -16.65 18.86
N LYS A 86 -2.56 -16.82 19.70
CA LYS A 86 -3.42 -15.69 20.02
C LYS A 86 -2.58 -14.62 20.70
N SER A 87 -2.63 -13.39 20.20
CA SER A 87 -1.99 -12.26 20.86
C SER A 87 -2.52 -12.14 22.29
N ARG A 88 -1.65 -11.78 23.24
CA ARG A 88 -2.07 -11.40 24.60
C ARG A 88 -2.93 -10.15 24.58
#